data_AF-M0K1L8-F1
#
_entry.id   AF-M0K1L8-F1
#
_cell.length_a   1.000
_cell.length_b   1.000
_cell.length_c   1.000
_cell.angle_alpha   90.00
_cell.angle_beta   90.00
_cell.angle_gamma   90.00
#
_symmetry.space_group_name_H-M   'P 1'
#
loop_
_entity.id
_entity.type
_entity.pdbx_description
1 polymer ?
#
loop_
_entity_poly.entity_id
_entity_poly.type
_entity_poly.pdbx_seq_one_letter_code
_entity_poly.pdbx_strand_id
1 'polypeptide(L)'
;MREPSPARVVADADVLAADLLCGPDSDARAAIDHLRRHSWVTLVASDHLLDDASAVIADLANDTLAADWRARIEPDCDIVDHPAGDHPALASAYRGGAQHLLSYADDLRSAQTSASLNRHMSLSVRPPDAFARLFDPESLYPVVENGEYPGPDRDPRA
;
A
#
# COMPACT_ATOMS: atom_id res chain seq x y z
N MET A 1 -10.37 10.92 11.44
CA MET A 1 -9.74 10.77 10.12
C MET A 1 -8.36 11.37 10.24
N ARG A 2 -7.32 10.65 9.82
CA ARG A 2 -5.95 11.19 9.82
C ARG A 2 -5.79 12.28 8.76
N GLU A 3 -4.88 13.21 8.99
CA GLU A 3 -4.53 14.20 7.98
C GLU A 3 -3.90 13.50 6.77
N PRO A 4 -4.33 13.83 5.53
CA PRO A 4 -3.77 13.21 4.33
C PRO A 4 -2.26 13.46 4.21
N SER A 5 -1.50 12.42 3.92
CA SER A 5 -0.05 12.53 3.70
C SER A 5 0.43 11.70 2.51
N PRO A 6 1.36 12.22 1.71
CA PRO A 6 1.98 11.47 0.61
C PRO A 6 2.94 10.38 1.07
N ALA A 7 3.37 10.40 2.33
CA ALA A 7 4.14 9.30 2.94
C ALA A 7 3.28 8.13 3.41
N ARG A 8 1.96 8.18 3.19
CA ARG A 8 1.02 7.15 3.63
C ARG A 8 0.43 6.48 2.40
N VAL A 9 0.65 5.18 2.29
CA VAL A 9 0.38 4.39 1.10
C VAL A 9 -0.43 3.16 1.48
N VAL A 10 -1.43 2.83 0.67
CA VAL A 10 -2.14 1.55 0.74
C VAL A 10 -1.71 0.71 -0.45
N ALA A 11 -1.47 -0.58 -0.23
CA ALA A 11 -1.37 -1.57 -1.29
C ALA A 11 -2.61 -2.46 -1.23
N ASP A 12 -3.31 -2.58 -2.36
CA ASP A 12 -4.50 -3.40 -2.48
C ASP A 12 -4.16 -4.90 -2.39
N ALA A 13 -5.18 -5.74 -2.20
CA ALA A 13 -5.00 -7.16 -1.94
C ALA A 13 -4.25 -7.88 -3.06
N ASP A 14 -4.51 -7.50 -4.32
CA ASP A 14 -3.81 -8.02 -5.50
C ASP A 14 -2.31 -7.66 -5.51
N VAL A 15 -1.95 -6.45 -5.11
CA VAL A 15 -0.56 -5.99 -5.00
C VAL A 15 0.16 -6.67 -3.84
N LEU A 16 -0.50 -6.83 -2.70
CA LEU A 16 0.05 -7.53 -1.54
C LEU A 16 0.31 -9.01 -1.83
N ALA A 17 -0.62 -9.68 -2.52
CA ALA A 17 -0.42 -11.05 -2.96
C ALA A 17 0.70 -11.16 -4.01
N ALA A 18 0.74 -10.24 -4.99
CA ALA A 18 1.77 -10.23 -6.02
C ALA A 18 3.18 -9.95 -5.45
N ASP A 19 3.31 -9.07 -4.45
CA ASP A 19 4.57 -8.82 -3.73
C ASP A 19 5.15 -10.12 -3.17
N LEU A 20 4.31 -11.00 -2.62
CA LEU A 20 4.73 -12.31 -2.12
C LEU A 20 4.99 -13.33 -3.24
N LEU A 21 4.04 -13.47 -4.17
CA LEU A 21 3.96 -14.65 -5.05
C LEU A 21 4.68 -14.49 -6.41
N CYS A 22 4.88 -13.26 -6.89
CA CYS A 22 5.45 -13.02 -8.23
C CYS A 22 6.99 -12.90 -8.24
N GLY A 23 7.63 -13.08 -7.09
CA GLY A 23 9.09 -13.08 -6.97
C GLY A 23 9.72 -11.69 -6.88
N PRO A 24 11.07 -11.64 -6.73
CA PRO A 24 11.80 -10.44 -6.35
C PRO A 24 11.87 -9.36 -7.44
N ASP A 25 11.66 -9.74 -8.70
CA ASP A 25 11.73 -8.85 -9.88
C ASP A 25 10.35 -8.34 -10.31
N SER A 26 9.30 -8.60 -9.53
CA SER A 26 7.95 -8.12 -9.82
C SER A 26 7.80 -6.62 -9.53
N ASP A 27 6.93 -5.95 -10.29
CA ASP A 27 6.62 -4.53 -10.06
C ASP A 27 6.00 -4.29 -8.68
N ALA A 28 5.20 -5.24 -8.19
CA ALA A 28 4.66 -5.20 -6.82
C ALA A 28 5.79 -5.21 -5.79
N ARG A 29 6.75 -6.14 -5.90
CA ARG A 29 7.90 -6.18 -5.01
C ARG A 29 8.73 -4.90 -5.08
N ALA A 30 9.01 -4.40 -6.27
CA ALA A 30 9.76 -3.16 -6.45
C ALA A 30 9.07 -1.97 -5.76
N ALA A 31 7.75 -1.84 -5.94
CA ALA A 31 6.96 -0.78 -5.31
C ALA A 31 6.93 -0.90 -3.78
N ILE A 32 6.69 -2.09 -3.23
CA ILE A 32 6.63 -2.29 -1.77
C ILE A 32 8.02 -2.16 -1.13
N ASP A 33 9.10 -2.58 -1.80
CA ASP A 33 10.46 -2.39 -1.31
C ASP A 33 10.80 -0.89 -1.16
N HIS A 34 10.25 0.01 -1.99
CA HIS A 34 10.38 1.45 -1.76
C HIS A 34 9.72 1.90 -0.45
N LEU A 35 8.58 1.32 -0.08
CA LEU A 35 7.92 1.64 1.19
C LEU A 35 8.74 1.11 2.37
N ARG A 36 9.12 -0.18 2.32
CA ARG A 36 9.82 -0.86 3.42
C ARG A 36 11.21 -0.27 3.72
N ARG A 37 11.88 0.31 2.72
CA ARG A 37 13.22 0.95 2.84
C ARG A 37 13.22 2.22 3.70
N HIS A 38 12.05 2.80 4.00
CA HIS A 38 11.94 4.10 4.64
C HIS A 38 11.06 4.03 5.88
N SER A 39 11.62 4.29 7.06
CA SER A 39 10.87 4.27 8.32
C SER A 39 9.78 5.33 8.41
N TRP A 40 9.93 6.42 7.66
CA TRP A 40 9.00 7.55 7.59
C TRP A 40 7.85 7.34 6.59
N VAL A 41 7.90 6.26 5.79
CA VAL A 41 6.78 5.85 4.92
C VAL A 41 5.94 4.82 5.64
N THR A 42 4.62 5.02 5.66
CA THR A 42 3.68 4.13 6.33
C THR A 42 2.88 3.33 5.31
N LEU A 43 2.95 2.00 5.41
CA LEU A 43 1.96 1.12 4.79
C LEU A 43 0.71 1.10 5.68
N VAL A 44 -0.43 1.49 5.12
CA VAL A 44 -1.72 1.54 5.80
C VAL A 44 -2.57 0.37 5.32
N ALA A 45 -3.21 -0.33 6.25
CA ALA A 45 -4.13 -1.42 5.93
C ALA A 45 -5.27 -1.50 6.95
N SER A 46 -6.32 -2.24 6.62
CA SER A 46 -7.33 -2.69 7.57
C SER A 46 -7.28 -4.20 7.70
N ASP A 47 -7.87 -4.75 8.75
CA ASP A 47 -8.01 -6.21 8.87
C ASP A 47 -8.78 -6.78 7.67
N HIS A 48 -9.84 -6.11 7.22
CA HIS A 48 -10.57 -6.51 6.00
C HIS A 48 -9.67 -6.59 4.76
N LEU A 49 -8.74 -5.65 4.58
CA LEU A 49 -7.82 -5.66 3.44
C LEU A 49 -6.80 -6.78 3.56
N LEU A 50 -6.25 -7.00 4.77
CA LEU A 50 -5.29 -8.07 5.01
C LEU A 50 -5.95 -9.46 4.92
N ASP A 51 -7.22 -9.58 5.30
CA ASP A 51 -7.99 -10.80 5.16
C ASP A 51 -8.25 -11.13 3.67
N ASP A 52 -8.60 -10.13 2.85
CA ASP A 52 -8.76 -10.31 1.40
C ASP A 52 -7.44 -10.76 0.73
N ALA A 53 -6.33 -10.11 1.08
CA ALA A 53 -5.01 -10.50 0.58
C ALA A 53 -4.61 -11.91 1.04
N SER A 54 -4.88 -12.25 2.31
CA SER A 54 -4.64 -13.59 2.87
C SER A 54 -5.45 -14.64 2.10
N ALA A 55 -6.71 -14.36 1.76
CA ALA A 55 -7.55 -15.26 0.98
C ALA A 55 -6.98 -15.49 -0.43
N VAL A 56 -6.54 -14.43 -1.11
CA VAL A 56 -5.89 -14.55 -2.43
C VAL A 56 -4.62 -15.41 -2.35
N ILE A 57 -3.80 -15.22 -1.32
CA ILE A 57 -2.58 -16.01 -1.12
C ILE A 57 -2.91 -17.48 -0.83
N ALA A 58 -3.93 -17.75 0.00
CA ALA A 58 -4.38 -19.09 0.30
C ALA A 58 -4.86 -19.81 -0.97
N ASP A 59 -5.67 -19.13 -1.79
CA ASP A 59 -6.22 -19.66 -3.03
C ASP A 59 -5.15 -19.96 -4.09
N LEU A 60 -4.14 -19.09 -4.21
CA LEU A 60 -3.06 -19.24 -5.20
C LEU A 60 -1.89 -20.12 -4.73
N ALA A 61 -1.74 -20.30 -3.43
CA ALA A 61 -0.67 -21.10 -2.83
C ALA A 61 -1.22 -22.10 -1.80
N ASN A 62 -1.38 -21.68 -0.54
CA ASN A 62 -1.94 -22.51 0.54
C ASN A 62 -2.17 -21.69 1.83
N ASP A 63 -3.01 -22.23 2.71
CA ASP A 63 -3.38 -21.62 4.00
C ASP A 63 -2.18 -21.36 4.93
N THR A 64 -1.17 -22.24 4.93
CA THR A 64 0.02 -22.07 5.78
C THR A 64 0.80 -20.83 5.38
N LEU A 65 1.09 -20.67 4.07
CA LEU A 65 1.79 -19.50 3.56
C LEU A 65 0.99 -18.22 3.80
N ALA A 66 -0.34 -18.27 3.66
CA ALA A 66 -1.21 -17.14 3.93
C ALA A 66 -1.15 -16.71 5.41
N ALA A 67 -1.19 -17.67 6.34
CA ALA A 67 -1.06 -17.41 7.77
C ALA A 67 0.31 -16.83 8.15
N ASP A 68 1.39 -17.40 7.60
CA ASP A 68 2.77 -16.91 7.81
C ASP A 68 2.92 -15.48 7.26
N TRP A 69 2.38 -15.22 6.07
CA TRP A 69 2.36 -13.87 5.47
C TRP A 69 1.58 -12.88 6.35
N ARG A 70 0.38 -13.25 6.80
CA ARG A 70 -0.47 -12.38 7.64
C ARG A 70 0.25 -12.00 8.93
N ALA A 71 0.88 -12.96 9.60
CA ALA A 71 1.65 -12.73 10.82
C ALA A 71 2.90 -11.87 10.57
N ARG A 72 3.51 -11.96 9.38
CA ARG A 72 4.71 -11.18 9.01
C ARG A 72 4.38 -9.73 8.66
N ILE A 73 3.28 -9.48 7.95
CA ILE A 73 2.96 -8.14 7.41
C ILE A 73 2.22 -7.25 8.41
N GLU A 74 1.37 -7.81 9.26
CA GLU A 74 0.55 -7.02 10.20
C GLU A 74 1.36 -6.04 11.06
N PRO A 75 2.50 -6.43 11.67
CA PRO A 75 3.28 -5.52 12.51
C PRO A 75 3.90 -4.35 11.74
N ASP A 76 4.05 -4.47 10.42
CA ASP A 76 4.62 -3.43 9.56
C ASP A 76 3.56 -2.45 9.04
N CYS A 77 2.27 -2.74 9.28
CA CYS A 77 1.15 -1.91 8.87
C CYS A 77 0.66 -0.99 9.99
N ASP A 78 0.27 0.22 9.64
CA ASP A 78 -0.61 1.03 10.47
C ASP A 78 -2.06 0.61 10.20
N ILE A 79 -2.60 -0.18 11.14
CA ILE A 79 -3.95 -0.78 11.02
C ILE A 79 -5.03 0.27 11.31
N VAL A 80 -6.04 0.33 10.44
CA VAL A 80 -7.20 1.22 10.58
C VAL A 80 -8.53 0.48 10.49
N ASP A 81 -9.49 0.92 11.30
CA ASP A 81 -10.85 0.40 11.28
C ASP A 81 -11.73 1.12 10.26
N HIS A 82 -12.60 0.35 9.61
CA HIS A 82 -13.70 0.87 8.81
C HIS A 82 -14.92 -0.07 8.85
N PRO A 83 -16.13 0.42 8.52
CA PRO A 83 -17.31 -0.43 8.42
C PRO A 83 -17.14 -1.57 7.41
N ALA A 84 -17.76 -2.71 7.71
CA ALA A 84 -17.88 -3.81 6.76
C ALA A 84 -18.74 -3.39 5.56
N GLY A 85 -18.37 -3.87 4.36
CA GLY A 85 -19.05 -3.57 3.10
C GLY A 85 -18.47 -2.39 2.31
N ASP A 86 -17.60 -1.59 2.93
CA ASP A 86 -16.76 -0.65 2.18
C ASP A 86 -15.64 -1.41 1.44
N HIS A 87 -15.21 -0.91 0.29
CA HIS A 87 -14.05 -1.47 -0.41
C HIS A 87 -12.79 -1.34 0.47
N PRO A 88 -12.15 -2.45 0.89
CA PRO A 88 -11.15 -2.40 1.97
C PRO A 88 -9.96 -1.48 1.70
N ALA A 89 -9.41 -1.51 0.49
CA ALA A 89 -8.29 -0.63 0.12
C ALA A 89 -8.66 0.87 0.12
N LEU A 90 -9.81 1.24 -0.45
CA LEU A 90 -10.30 2.63 -0.46
C LEU A 90 -10.66 3.11 0.95
N ALA A 91 -11.30 2.26 1.75
CA ALA A 91 -11.66 2.57 3.12
C ALA A 91 -10.42 2.75 4.01
N SER A 92 -9.41 1.89 3.83
CA SER A 92 -8.10 2.02 4.48
C SER A 92 -7.43 3.35 4.11
N ALA A 93 -7.43 3.70 2.82
CA ALA A 93 -6.84 4.94 2.36
C ALA A 93 -7.53 6.17 2.98
N TYR A 94 -8.87 6.17 2.98
CA TYR A 94 -9.67 7.24 3.56
C TYR A 94 -9.46 7.40 5.06
N ARG A 95 -9.54 6.30 5.82
CA ARG A 95 -9.44 6.32 7.29
C ARG A 95 -8.03 6.64 7.75
N GLY A 96 -7.04 6.06 7.06
CA GLY A 96 -5.64 6.23 7.37
C GLY A 96 -4.97 7.45 6.75
N GLY A 97 -5.66 8.26 5.94
CA GLY A 97 -5.08 9.48 5.35
C GLY A 97 -3.99 9.17 4.32
N ALA A 98 -4.12 8.07 3.58
CA ALA A 98 -3.21 7.75 2.48
C ALA A 98 -3.52 8.59 1.25
N GLN A 99 -2.47 9.05 0.56
CA GLN A 99 -2.61 9.75 -0.73
C GLN A 99 -2.21 8.87 -1.92
N HIS A 100 -1.74 7.65 -1.67
CA HIS A 100 -1.43 6.67 -2.69
C HIS A 100 -2.15 5.35 -2.42
N LEU A 101 -2.77 4.80 -3.46
CA LEU A 101 -3.29 3.44 -3.49
C LEU A 101 -2.64 2.69 -4.66
N LEU A 102 -1.96 1.59 -4.36
CA LEU A 102 -1.41 0.69 -5.36
C LEU A 102 -2.43 -0.41 -5.64
N SER A 103 -2.86 -0.59 -6.88
CA SER A 103 -3.83 -1.62 -7.27
C SER A 103 -3.62 -2.03 -8.72
N TYR A 104 -3.79 -3.32 -9.04
CA TYR A 104 -3.87 -3.77 -10.44
C TYR A 104 -5.29 -3.65 -11.01
N ALA A 105 -6.32 -3.49 -10.17
CA ALA A 105 -7.71 -3.36 -10.59
C ALA A 105 -7.92 -2.16 -11.55
N ASP A 106 -8.34 -2.44 -12.78
CA ASP A 106 -8.53 -1.43 -13.84
C ASP A 106 -9.69 -0.47 -13.54
N ASP A 107 -10.73 -0.94 -12.86
CA ASP A 107 -11.92 -0.18 -12.51
C ASP A 107 -11.63 0.91 -11.46
N LEU A 108 -10.80 0.59 -10.46
CA LEU A 108 -10.27 1.54 -9.49
C LEU A 108 -9.37 2.59 -10.14
N ARG A 109 -8.64 2.20 -11.20
CA ARG A 109 -7.74 3.09 -11.96
C ARG A 109 -8.45 3.91 -13.03
N SER A 110 -9.75 3.72 -13.25
CA SER A 110 -10.48 4.46 -14.28
C SER A 110 -10.54 5.96 -13.96
N ALA A 111 -10.54 6.80 -15.01
CA ALA A 111 -10.62 8.25 -14.85
C ALA A 111 -11.91 8.70 -14.14
N GLN A 112 -13.02 7.97 -14.37
CA GLN A 112 -14.29 8.24 -13.71
C GLN A 112 -14.22 7.94 -12.21
N THR A 113 -13.67 6.79 -11.83
CA THR A 113 -13.47 6.42 -10.42
C THR A 113 -12.54 7.42 -9.74
N SER A 114 -11.42 7.77 -10.37
CA SER A 114 -10.47 8.78 -9.88
C SER A 114 -11.13 10.17 -9.67
N ALA A 115 -11.93 10.63 -10.63
CA ALA A 115 -12.64 11.90 -10.51
C ALA A 115 -13.69 11.88 -9.39
N SER A 116 -14.37 10.74 -9.20
CA SER A 116 -15.32 10.59 -8.10
C SER A 116 -14.63 10.59 -6.74
N LEU A 117 -13.52 9.85 -6.60
CA LEU A 117 -12.72 9.78 -5.38
C LEU A 117 -12.13 11.13 -4.98
N ASN A 118 -11.59 11.89 -5.95
CA ASN A 118 -11.00 13.21 -5.70
C ASN A 118 -11.97 14.26 -5.13
N ARG A 119 -13.29 14.04 -5.24
CA ARG A 119 -14.30 14.89 -4.58
C ARG A 119 -14.38 14.65 -3.07
N HIS A 120 -13.88 13.52 -2.59
CA HIS A 120 -14.02 13.07 -1.20
C HIS A 120 -12.67 12.89 -0.48
N MET A 121 -11.61 12.55 -1.22
CA MET A 121 -10.25 12.44 -0.70
C MET A 121 -9.21 12.68 -1.79
N SER A 122 -8.07 13.27 -1.44
CA SER A 122 -6.93 13.42 -2.35
C SER A 122 -6.17 12.10 -2.45
N LEU A 123 -6.65 11.18 -3.30
CA LEU A 123 -6.09 9.85 -3.47
C LEU A 123 -5.65 9.62 -4.92
N SER A 124 -4.39 9.24 -5.10
CA SER A 124 -3.87 8.78 -6.39
C SER A 124 -3.81 7.26 -6.43
N VAL A 125 -4.68 6.65 -7.25
CA VAL A 125 -4.65 5.22 -7.54
C VAL A 125 -3.71 4.97 -8.74
N ARG A 126 -2.78 4.03 -8.62
CA ARG A 126 -1.84 3.71 -9.71
C ARG A 126 -1.36 2.25 -9.65
N PRO A 127 -0.91 1.68 -10.78
CA PRO A 127 -0.30 0.36 -10.76
C PRO A 127 1.10 0.41 -10.10
N PRO A 128 1.60 -0.72 -9.58
CA PRO A 128 2.90 -0.79 -8.89
C PRO A 128 4.09 -0.32 -9.73
N ASP A 129 4.13 -0.64 -11.03
CA ASP A 129 5.22 -0.24 -11.93
C ASP A 129 5.33 1.29 -12.06
N ALA A 130 4.18 1.97 -12.17
CA ALA A 130 4.12 3.42 -12.20
C ALA A 130 4.53 4.04 -10.86
N PHE A 131 4.17 3.42 -9.74
CA PHE A 131 4.64 3.89 -8.43
C PHE A 131 6.16 3.73 -8.29
N ALA A 132 6.70 2.54 -8.56
CA ALA A 132 8.13 2.27 -8.45
C ALA A 132 8.99 3.22 -9.31
N ARG A 133 8.50 3.60 -10.50
CA ARG A 133 9.20 4.56 -11.37
C ARG A 133 9.13 6.01 -10.91
N LEU A 134 8.06 6.40 -10.23
CA LEU A 134 7.77 7.80 -9.91
C LEU A 134 8.01 8.15 -8.44
N PHE A 135 8.17 7.15 -7.57
CA PHE A 135 8.45 7.38 -6.16
C PHE A 135 9.85 7.94 -6.00
N ASP A 136 9.92 9.22 -5.65
CA ASP A 136 11.16 9.95 -5.40
C ASP A 136 11.25 10.32 -3.92
N PRO A 137 11.95 9.53 -3.09
CA PRO A 137 12.06 9.80 -1.66
C PRO A 137 12.84 11.09 -1.37
N GLU A 138 13.77 11.50 -2.24
CA GLU A 138 14.57 12.71 -2.05
C GLU A 138 13.70 13.96 -2.19
N SER A 139 12.81 13.98 -3.20
CA SER A 139 11.83 15.05 -3.36
C SER A 139 10.69 15.00 -2.33
N LEU A 140 10.31 13.80 -1.87
CA LEU A 140 9.20 13.63 -0.93
C LEU A 140 9.59 13.96 0.52
N TYR A 141 10.80 13.59 0.95
CA TYR A 141 11.21 13.69 2.35
C TYR A 141 11.01 15.09 2.96
N PRO A 142 11.40 16.21 2.31
CA PRO A 142 11.22 17.55 2.89
C PRO A 142 9.75 18.00 3.01
N VAL A 143 8.82 17.29 2.38
CA VAL A 143 7.37 17.56 2.45
C VAL A 143 6.76 16.94 3.70
N VAL A 144 7.33 15.84 4.20
CA VAL A 144 6.75 15.02 5.28
C VAL A 144 7.61 14.97 6.53
N GLU A 145 8.92 15.20 6.39
CA GLU A 145 9.91 15.24 7.44
C GLU A 145 10.71 16.54 7.38
N ASN A 146 11.44 16.84 8.45
CA ASN A 146 12.32 18.01 8.49
C ASN A 146 13.74 17.64 8.06
N GLY A 147 14.35 18.49 7.22
CA GLY A 147 15.76 18.39 6.86
C GLY A 147 16.00 17.70 5.52
N GLU A 148 17.25 17.30 5.30
CA GLU A 148 17.69 16.62 4.08
C GLU A 148 17.40 15.12 4.17
N TYR A 149 17.09 14.52 3.02
CA TYR A 149 16.83 13.09 2.92
C TYR A 149 18.10 12.28 3.25
N PRO A 150 18.09 11.43 4.29
CA PRO A 150 19.29 10.70 4.73
C PRO A 150 19.62 9.47 3.88
N GLY A 151 18.80 9.16 2.87
CA GLY A 151 18.81 7.87 2.18
C GLY A 151 17.88 6.84 2.86
N PRO A 152 17.82 5.62 2.31
CA PRO A 152 17.04 4.53 2.89
C PRO A 152 17.65 4.10 4.24
N ASP A 153 16.80 3.90 5.24
CA ASP A 153 17.20 3.61 6.62
C ASP A 153 16.78 2.22 7.10
N ARG A 154 16.16 1.42 6.24
CA ARG A 154 15.76 0.03 6.51
C ARG A 154 16.19 -0.91 5.38
N ASP A 155 16.51 -2.16 5.75
CA ASP A 155 16.55 -3.26 4.80
C ASP A 155 15.11 -3.70 4.48
N PRO A 156 14.63 -3.59 3.23
CA PRO A 156 13.27 -3.95 2.89
C PRO A 156 12.98 -5.45 2.90
N ARG A 157 14.01 -6.29 3.07
CA ARG A 157 13.91 -7.75 2.98
C ARG A 157 14.40 -8.47 4.24
N ALA A 158 14.60 -7.73 5.32
CA ALA A 158 14.96 -8.28 6.64
C ALA A 158 13.81 -9.08 7.28
#